data_AF-A0A345Q8U8-F1
#
_entry.id   AF-A0A345Q8U8-F1
#
_cell.length_a   1.000
_cell.length_b   1.000
_cell.length_c   1.000
_cell.angle_alpha   90.00
_cell.angle_beta   90.00
_cell.angle_gamma   90.00
#
_symmetry.space_group_name_H-M   'P 1'
#
loop_
_entity.id
_entity.type
_entity.pdbx_description
1 polymer ?
#
loop_
_entity_poly.entity_id
_entity_poly.type
_entity_poly.pdbx_seq_one_letter_code
_entity_poly.pdbx_strand_id
1 'polypeptide(L)'
;MKQLVIIGLAMSDVFWAASLNAQQSDPHLIYEQNCAACHVPHAGDFVSENLVATENGLVGKASGRLVLNFLEAGHGTLSVKEIEVLIDQFAFIQESGRLFKDKCIICHDNAAKFARLKLILRDDMLTGRYTDRDVAEFLLHHGRLDASEAQTMVEVLMRQLQAR
;
A
#
# COMPACT_ATOMS: atom_id res chain seq x y z
N MET A 1 -48.71 -28.94 49.13
CA MET A 1 -48.13 -27.58 48.95
C MET A 1 -46.62 -27.69 48.98
N LYS A 2 -45.96 -26.92 48.10
CA LYS A 2 -44.51 -26.74 47.85
C LYS A 2 -43.92 -27.60 46.71
N GLN A 3 -44.10 -27.06 45.51
CA GLN A 3 -43.27 -27.32 44.34
C GLN A 3 -41.87 -26.70 44.58
N LEU A 4 -40.82 -27.48 44.35
CA LEU A 4 -39.45 -26.98 44.23
C LEU A 4 -39.25 -26.53 42.78
N VAL A 5 -39.07 -25.22 42.60
CA VAL A 5 -38.69 -24.61 41.32
C VAL A 5 -37.17 -24.79 41.16
N ILE A 6 -36.76 -25.60 40.19
CA ILE A 6 -35.37 -25.68 39.75
C ILE A 6 -35.12 -24.46 38.86
N ILE A 7 -34.42 -23.46 39.38
CA ILE A 7 -33.93 -22.32 38.62
C ILE A 7 -32.68 -22.79 37.88
N GLY A 8 -32.84 -23.17 36.62
CA GLY A 8 -31.72 -23.45 35.71
C GLY A 8 -31.01 -22.15 35.38
N LEU A 9 -29.75 -22.01 35.83
CA LEU A 9 -28.82 -21.00 35.36
C LEU A 9 -28.61 -21.18 33.85
N ALA A 10 -29.04 -20.19 33.06
CA ALA A 10 -28.62 -20.09 31.67
C ALA A 10 -27.18 -19.54 31.64
N MET A 11 -26.19 -20.41 31.44
CA MET A 11 -24.84 -20.00 31.05
C MET A 11 -24.89 -19.49 29.61
N SER A 12 -24.95 -18.17 29.46
CA SER A 12 -24.74 -17.49 28.18
C SER A 12 -23.24 -17.39 27.93
N ASP A 13 -22.71 -18.33 27.13
CA ASP A 13 -21.36 -18.23 26.57
C ASP A 13 -21.32 -17.07 25.57
N VAL A 14 -20.76 -15.93 26.02
CA VAL A 14 -20.43 -14.81 25.15
C VAL A 14 -19.18 -15.20 24.38
N PHE A 15 -19.37 -15.75 23.17
CA PHE A 15 -18.29 -15.92 22.20
C PHE A 15 -17.83 -14.53 21.75
N TRP A 16 -16.76 -14.03 22.37
CA TRP A 16 -16.03 -12.87 21.91
C TRP A 16 -15.33 -13.26 20.59
N ALA A 17 -15.91 -12.87 19.45
CA ALA A 17 -15.21 -12.90 18.20
C ALA A 17 -14.07 -11.86 18.28
N ALA A 18 -12.87 -12.32 18.62
CA ALA A 18 -11.67 -11.54 18.40
C ALA A 18 -11.50 -11.41 16.89
N SER A 19 -11.84 -10.24 16.35
CA SER A 19 -11.40 -9.85 15.02
C SER A 19 -9.89 -9.79 15.05
N LEU A 20 -9.24 -10.88 14.65
CA LEU A 20 -7.85 -10.87 14.23
C LEU A 20 -7.81 -9.95 13.01
N ASN A 21 -7.45 -8.68 13.23
CA ASN A 21 -6.96 -7.84 12.15
C ASN A 21 -5.72 -8.55 11.61
N ALA A 22 -5.87 -9.27 10.50
CA ALA A 22 -4.76 -9.76 9.74
C ALA A 22 -3.90 -8.54 9.40
N GLN A 23 -2.75 -8.40 10.07
CA GLN A 23 -1.84 -7.30 9.81
C GLN A 23 -1.50 -7.33 8.32
N GLN A 24 -1.90 -6.28 7.62
CA GLN A 24 -1.65 -6.13 6.19
C GLN A 24 -0.14 -5.96 6.05
N SER A 25 0.49 -6.81 5.23
CA SER A 25 1.95 -6.75 5.09
C SER A 25 2.35 -5.44 4.41
N ASP A 26 3.38 -4.75 4.94
CA ASP A 26 3.89 -3.50 4.37
C ASP A 26 4.69 -3.79 3.08
N PRO A 27 4.19 -3.44 1.88
CA PRO A 27 4.92 -3.66 0.63
C PRO A 27 6.29 -2.95 0.55
N HIS A 28 6.46 -1.81 1.22
CA HIS A 28 7.76 -1.12 1.26
C HIS A 28 8.76 -1.92 2.07
N LEU A 29 8.34 -2.41 3.25
CA LEU A 29 9.21 -3.22 4.10
C LEU A 29 9.61 -4.52 3.39
N ILE A 30 8.65 -5.18 2.73
CA ILE A 30 8.93 -6.40 1.95
C ILE A 30 9.98 -6.09 0.88
N TYR A 31 9.81 -5.01 0.10
CA TYR A 31 10.77 -4.64 -0.94
C TYR A 31 12.14 -4.27 -0.38
N GLU A 32 12.19 -3.44 0.66
CA GLU A 32 13.44 -2.96 1.27
C GLU A 32 14.26 -4.13 1.85
N GLN A 33 13.61 -5.09 2.50
CA GLN A 33 14.29 -6.22 3.12
C GLN A 33 14.74 -7.28 2.12
N ASN A 34 13.95 -7.53 1.08
CA ASN A 34 14.13 -8.70 0.22
C ASN A 34 14.66 -8.37 -1.17
N CYS A 35 14.57 -7.12 -1.61
CA CYS A 35 14.89 -6.71 -2.98
C CYS A 35 15.96 -5.63 -3.06
N ALA A 36 15.93 -4.62 -2.19
CA ALA A 36 16.75 -3.41 -2.31
C ALA A 36 18.27 -3.62 -2.14
N ALA A 37 18.72 -4.76 -1.62
CA ALA A 37 20.14 -5.08 -1.53
C ALA A 37 20.77 -5.38 -2.91
N CYS A 38 19.97 -5.84 -3.88
CA CYS A 38 20.43 -6.21 -5.22
C CYS A 38 19.77 -5.35 -6.32
N HIS A 39 18.60 -4.77 -6.05
CA HIS A 39 17.87 -3.88 -6.96
C HIS A 39 18.01 -2.43 -6.53
N VAL A 40 17.49 -1.49 -7.34
CA VAL A 40 17.45 -0.08 -6.95
C VAL A 40 16.72 0.10 -5.61
N PRO A 41 17.07 1.09 -4.77
CA PRO A 41 16.57 1.16 -3.40
C PRO A 41 15.05 1.31 -3.26
N HIS A 42 14.35 1.77 -4.30
CA HIS A 42 12.94 2.09 -4.24
C HIS A 42 12.14 1.35 -5.32
N ALA A 43 11.07 0.67 -4.89
CA ALA A 43 10.17 -0.07 -5.76
C ALA A 43 9.64 0.78 -6.94
N GLY A 44 9.36 2.06 -6.70
CA GLY A 44 8.92 3.00 -7.74
C GLY A 44 9.89 3.10 -8.93
N ASP A 45 11.18 3.27 -8.63
CA ASP A 45 12.21 3.34 -9.66
C ASP A 45 12.37 1.97 -10.34
N PHE A 46 12.42 0.87 -9.56
CA PHE A 46 12.54 -0.48 -10.10
C PHE A 46 11.44 -0.82 -11.11
N VAL A 47 10.19 -0.60 -10.73
CA VAL A 47 9.02 -0.86 -11.57
C VAL A 47 9.10 -0.03 -12.85
N SER A 48 9.36 1.27 -12.72
CA SER A 48 9.38 2.17 -13.87
C SER A 48 10.50 1.87 -14.86
N GLU A 49 11.66 1.46 -14.37
CA GLU A 49 12.84 1.21 -15.19
C GLU A 49 12.81 -0.18 -15.80
N ASN A 50 12.37 -1.19 -15.06
CA ASN A 50 12.59 -2.59 -15.40
C ASN A 50 11.32 -3.35 -15.80
N LEU A 51 10.13 -2.86 -15.48
CA LEU A 51 8.87 -3.59 -15.70
C LEU A 51 7.97 -2.92 -16.72
N VAL A 52 7.14 -3.73 -17.38
CA VAL A 52 6.05 -3.26 -18.24
C VAL A 52 4.80 -4.10 -17.98
N ALA A 53 3.64 -3.45 -17.98
CA ALA A 53 2.35 -4.13 -17.84
C ALA A 53 1.92 -4.75 -19.17
N THR A 54 1.37 -5.96 -19.11
CA THR A 54 0.80 -6.70 -20.24
C THR A 54 -0.56 -7.27 -19.85
N GLU A 55 -1.28 -7.84 -20.82
CA GLU A 55 -2.54 -8.58 -20.55
C GLU A 55 -2.36 -9.73 -19.55
N ASN A 56 -1.17 -10.30 -19.46
CA ASN A 56 -0.85 -11.43 -18.58
C ASN A 56 -0.21 -10.98 -17.24
N GLY A 57 -0.14 -9.68 -16.98
CA GLY A 57 0.48 -9.09 -15.79
C GLY A 57 1.81 -8.39 -16.08
N LEU A 58 2.61 -8.18 -15.03
CA LEU A 58 3.89 -7.49 -15.10
C LEU A 58 4.99 -8.40 -15.66
N VAL A 59 5.71 -7.93 -16.67
CA VAL A 59 6.88 -8.61 -17.23
C VAL A 59 8.14 -7.76 -17.08
N GLY A 60 9.29 -8.41 -16.94
CA GLY A 60 10.57 -7.72 -17.01
C GLY A 60 10.88 -7.29 -18.45
N LYS A 61 11.17 -6.01 -18.68
CA LYS A 61 11.46 -5.45 -20.01
C LYS A 61 12.62 -6.16 -20.71
N ALA A 62 13.65 -6.53 -19.96
CA ALA A 62 14.84 -7.20 -20.50
C ALA A 62 14.63 -8.70 -20.75
N SER A 63 13.83 -9.37 -19.91
CA SER A 63 13.68 -10.82 -19.95
C SER A 63 12.44 -11.29 -20.71
N GLY A 64 11.43 -10.43 -20.86
CA GLY A 64 10.10 -10.79 -21.39
C GLY A 64 9.32 -11.77 -20.50
N ARG A 65 9.84 -12.12 -19.32
CA ARG A 65 9.24 -13.10 -18.41
C ARG A 65 8.36 -12.40 -17.36
N LEU A 66 7.27 -13.07 -16.98
CA LEU A 66 6.40 -12.63 -15.89
C LEU A 66 7.19 -12.48 -14.58
N VAL A 67 7.00 -11.36 -13.90
CA VAL A 67 7.59 -11.07 -12.58
C VAL A 67 7.18 -12.15 -11.59
N LEU A 68 5.91 -12.53 -11.60
CA LEU A 68 5.36 -13.59 -10.74
C LEU A 68 6.20 -14.88 -10.81
N ASN A 69 6.56 -15.32 -12.01
CA ASN A 69 7.34 -16.55 -12.21
C ASN A 69 8.75 -16.48 -11.60
N PHE A 70 9.36 -15.29 -11.50
CA PHE A 70 10.64 -15.15 -10.79
C PHE A 70 10.45 -15.26 -9.29
N LEU A 71 9.42 -14.60 -8.75
CA LEU A 71 9.13 -14.58 -7.32
C LEU A 71 8.73 -15.98 -6.82
N GLU A 72 7.85 -16.68 -7.55
CA GLU A 72 7.44 -18.05 -7.24
C GLU A 72 8.59 -19.07 -7.36
N ALA A 73 9.59 -18.78 -8.21
CA ALA A 73 10.81 -19.59 -8.31
C ALA A 73 11.80 -19.33 -7.15
N GLY A 74 11.47 -18.44 -6.21
CA GLY A 74 12.26 -18.15 -5.00
C GLY A 74 13.10 -16.87 -5.07
N HIS A 75 13.02 -16.07 -6.15
CA HIS A 75 13.73 -14.80 -6.23
C HIS A 75 13.19 -13.82 -5.17
N GLY A 76 14.06 -13.36 -4.28
CA GLY A 76 13.67 -12.52 -3.13
C GLY A 76 13.21 -13.31 -1.90
N THR A 77 13.16 -14.65 -1.95
CA THR A 77 12.87 -15.51 -0.77
C THR A 77 11.56 -15.12 -0.05
N LEU A 78 10.53 -14.82 -0.82
CA LEU A 78 9.24 -14.34 -0.35
C LEU A 78 8.25 -15.48 -0.08
N SER A 79 7.37 -15.31 0.90
CA SER A 79 6.18 -16.14 1.05
C SER A 79 5.13 -15.81 -0.02
N VAL A 80 4.20 -16.73 -0.27
CA VAL A 80 3.10 -16.52 -1.25
C VAL A 80 2.34 -15.22 -1.00
N LYS A 81 2.03 -14.91 0.27
CA LYS A 81 1.34 -13.67 0.65
C LYS A 81 2.17 -12.42 0.36
N GLU A 82 3.48 -12.46 0.55
CA GLU A 82 4.36 -11.33 0.24
C GLU A 82 4.52 -11.11 -1.27
N ILE A 83 4.51 -12.20 -2.05
CA ILE A 83 4.48 -12.14 -3.51
C ILE A 83 3.23 -11.40 -3.99
N GLU A 84 2.05 -11.78 -3.50
CA GLU A 84 0.77 -11.13 -3.83
C GLU A 84 0.84 -9.63 -3.51
N VAL A 85 1.26 -9.27 -2.29
CA VAL A 85 1.39 -7.88 -1.85
C VAL A 85 2.36 -7.08 -2.73
N LEU A 86 3.49 -7.67 -3.14
CA LEU A 86 4.43 -6.98 -4.03
C LEU A 86 3.93 -6.84 -5.45
N ILE A 87 3.26 -7.86 -6.00
CA ILE A 87 2.66 -7.76 -7.34
C ILE A 87 1.59 -6.66 -7.36
N ASP A 88 0.72 -6.61 -6.36
CA ASP A 88 -0.27 -5.55 -6.19
C ASP A 88 0.38 -4.17 -6.01
N GLN A 89 1.53 -4.10 -5.33
CA GLN A 89 2.28 -2.86 -5.21
C GLN A 89 2.85 -2.42 -6.56
N PHE A 90 3.47 -3.33 -7.30
CA PHE A 90 4.09 -3.01 -8.58
C PHE A 90 3.06 -2.64 -9.65
N ALA A 91 1.90 -3.29 -9.66
CA ALA A 91 0.80 -2.98 -10.58
C ALA A 91 0.30 -1.55 -10.35
N PHE A 92 0.00 -1.19 -9.10
CA PHE A 92 -0.41 0.16 -8.74
C PHE A 92 0.64 1.22 -9.09
N ILE A 93 1.93 0.91 -8.90
CA ILE A 93 3.01 1.84 -9.30
C ILE A 93 2.96 2.09 -10.82
N GLN A 94 2.74 1.07 -11.65
CA GLN A 94 2.55 1.23 -13.10
C GLN A 94 1.31 2.08 -13.42
N GLU A 95 0.18 1.76 -12.80
CA GLU A 95 -1.10 2.44 -13.02
C GLU A 95 -1.07 3.92 -12.62
N SER A 96 -0.33 4.25 -11.55
CA SER A 96 -0.15 5.63 -11.12
C SER A 96 0.64 6.50 -12.09
N GLY A 97 1.20 5.93 -13.16
CA GLY A 97 1.92 6.65 -14.20
C GLY A 97 3.17 7.38 -13.71
N ARG A 98 3.73 7.00 -12.56
CA ARG A 98 4.84 7.70 -11.89
C ARG A 98 4.53 9.17 -11.55
N LEU A 99 3.26 9.52 -11.35
CA LEU A 99 2.82 10.91 -11.17
C LEU A 99 3.63 11.68 -10.11
N PHE A 100 3.98 11.03 -8.99
CA PHE A 100 4.78 11.66 -7.94
C PHE A 100 6.21 11.97 -8.42
N LYS A 101 6.83 11.04 -9.16
CA LYS A 101 8.16 11.25 -9.73
C LYS A 101 8.14 12.42 -10.72
N ASP A 102 7.11 12.50 -11.54
CA ASP A 102 7.08 13.45 -12.65
C ASP A 102 6.71 14.88 -12.20
N LYS A 103 5.86 15.01 -11.19
CA LYS A 103 5.33 16.33 -10.77
C LYS A 103 5.74 16.78 -9.37
N CYS A 104 6.09 15.86 -8.47
CA CYS A 104 6.30 16.19 -7.06
C CYS A 104 7.78 16.15 -6.63
N ILE A 105 8.62 15.32 -7.25
CA ILE A 105 10.01 15.08 -6.80
C ILE A 105 10.93 16.31 -6.91
N ILE A 106 10.54 17.32 -7.69
CA ILE A 106 11.34 18.54 -7.81
C ILE A 106 11.35 19.36 -6.51
N CYS A 107 10.26 19.30 -5.73
CA CYS A 107 10.11 20.00 -4.45
C CYS A 107 10.12 19.05 -3.25
N HIS A 108 9.84 17.77 -3.48
CA HIS A 108 9.76 16.75 -2.45
C HIS A 108 10.85 15.70 -2.66
N ASP A 109 11.24 15.02 -1.59
CA ASP A 109 12.00 13.78 -1.68
C ASP A 109 11.07 12.67 -2.22
N ASN A 110 11.23 11.41 -1.86
CA ASN A 110 10.29 10.36 -2.27
C ASN A 110 8.91 10.43 -1.58
N ALA A 111 7.91 9.82 -2.23
CA ALA A 111 6.51 9.78 -1.77
C ALA A 111 6.36 9.16 -0.37
N ALA A 112 7.04 8.04 -0.11
CA ALA A 112 6.96 7.34 1.16
C ALA A 112 7.42 8.23 2.33
N LYS A 113 8.59 8.85 2.19
CA LYS A 113 9.16 9.76 3.17
C LYS A 113 8.28 11.00 3.37
N PHE A 114 7.82 11.61 2.28
CA PHE A 114 6.92 12.77 2.36
C PHE A 114 5.63 12.42 3.11
N ALA A 115 4.92 11.38 2.69
CA ALA A 115 3.67 10.95 3.29
C ALA A 115 3.86 10.64 4.79
N ARG A 116 4.84 9.78 5.12
CA ARG A 116 5.09 9.34 6.50
C ARG A 116 5.43 10.50 7.44
N LEU A 117 6.15 11.51 6.96
CA LEU A 117 6.56 12.66 7.78
C LEU A 117 5.51 13.78 7.84
N LYS A 118 4.79 14.03 6.75
CA LYS A 118 3.98 15.24 6.59
C LYS A 118 2.47 14.99 6.59
N LEU A 119 2.04 13.75 6.40
CA LEU A 119 0.63 13.41 6.26
C LEU A 119 0.18 12.46 7.38
N ILE A 120 -1.13 12.41 7.59
CA ILE A 120 -1.82 11.52 8.52
C ILE A 120 -3.21 11.21 7.95
N LEU A 121 -3.72 10.00 8.21
CA LEU A 121 -5.13 9.67 7.98
C LEU A 121 -5.94 10.04 9.23
N ARG A 122 -6.98 10.85 9.06
CA ARG A 122 -7.98 11.17 10.08
C ARG A 122 -9.35 10.93 9.47
N ASP A 123 -10.17 10.08 10.08
CA ASP A 123 -11.52 9.77 9.60
C ASP A 123 -11.54 9.42 8.09
N ASP A 124 -10.61 8.55 7.69
CA ASP A 124 -10.36 8.13 6.29
C ASP A 124 -9.94 9.24 5.31
N MET A 125 -9.72 10.47 5.78
CA MET A 125 -9.27 11.60 5.00
C MET A 125 -7.75 11.82 5.13
N LEU A 126 -7.06 11.91 3.99
CA LEU A 126 -5.65 12.25 3.93
C LEU A 126 -5.46 13.73 4.30
N THR A 127 -4.81 13.96 5.43
CA THR A 127 -4.72 15.29 6.05
C THR A 127 -3.26 15.67 6.28
N GLY A 128 -2.94 16.96 6.15
CA GLY A 128 -1.64 17.51 6.54
C GLY A 128 -1.42 17.41 8.06
N ARG A 129 -0.40 16.69 8.49
CA ARG A 129 -0.11 16.37 9.91
C ARG A 129 -0.01 17.59 10.83
N TYR A 130 0.52 18.69 10.31
CA TYR A 130 0.82 19.90 11.10
C TYR A 130 -0.08 21.09 10.75
N THR A 131 -0.96 20.94 9.77
CA THR A 131 -1.78 22.03 9.26
C THR A 131 -3.27 21.70 9.27
N ASP A 132 -3.63 20.44 9.51
CA ASP A 132 -4.99 19.90 9.44
C ASP A 132 -5.73 20.25 8.13
N ARG A 133 -4.97 20.44 7.05
CA ARG A 133 -5.52 20.72 5.72
C ARG A 133 -5.88 19.42 5.02
N ASP A 134 -7.05 19.40 4.38
CA ASP A 134 -7.41 18.35 3.42
C ASP A 134 -6.43 18.36 2.24
N VAL A 135 -5.79 17.21 2.01
CA VAL A 135 -4.81 17.05 0.93
C VAL A 135 -5.48 17.03 -0.44
N ALA A 136 -6.68 16.46 -0.57
CA ALA A 136 -7.40 16.43 -1.85
C ALA A 136 -7.70 17.85 -2.33
N GLU A 137 -8.26 18.69 -1.46
CA GLU A 137 -8.53 20.11 -1.77
C GLU A 137 -7.23 20.90 -2.04
N PHE A 138 -6.18 20.64 -1.25
CA PHE A 138 -4.89 21.31 -1.43
C PHE A 138 -4.26 21.02 -2.80
N LEU A 139 -4.33 19.77 -3.27
CA LEU A 139 -3.73 19.33 -4.51
C LEU A 139 -4.37 19.95 -5.76
N LEU A 140 -5.64 20.38 -5.69
CA LEU A 140 -6.27 21.15 -6.78
C LEU A 140 -5.54 22.46 -7.09
N HIS A 141 -4.74 22.96 -6.14
CA HIS A 141 -4.02 24.22 -6.25
C HIS A 141 -2.49 24.05 -6.11
N HIS A 142 -2.00 22.81 -6.01
CA HIS A 142 -0.59 22.51 -5.78
C HIS A 142 -0.08 21.44 -6.77
N GLY A 143 1.18 21.54 -7.20
CA GLY A 143 1.78 20.54 -8.09
C GLY A 143 1.29 20.57 -9.54
N ARG A 144 0.42 21.52 -9.91
CA ARG A 144 -0.16 21.65 -11.27
C ARG A 144 -0.83 20.35 -11.73
N LEU A 145 -1.66 19.80 -10.84
CA LEU A 145 -2.47 18.63 -11.09
C LEU A 145 -3.84 19.05 -11.62
N ASP A 146 -4.38 18.30 -12.57
CA ASP A 146 -5.82 18.34 -12.82
C ASP A 146 -6.59 17.55 -11.74
N ALA A 147 -7.92 17.53 -11.82
CA ALA A 147 -8.75 16.85 -10.82
C ALA A 147 -8.52 15.33 -10.77
N SER A 148 -8.28 14.69 -11.93
CA SER A 148 -8.02 13.26 -11.99
C SER A 148 -6.65 12.93 -11.39
N GLU A 149 -5.64 13.72 -11.74
CA GLU A 149 -4.29 13.56 -11.20
C GLU A 149 -4.23 13.83 -9.69
N ALA A 150 -4.99 14.83 -9.21
CA ALA A 150 -5.11 15.10 -7.78
C ALA A 150 -5.68 13.88 -7.04
N GLN A 151 -6.73 13.26 -7.59
CA GLN A 151 -7.32 12.04 -7.03
C GLN A 151 -6.31 10.87 -7.02
N THR A 152 -5.64 10.60 -8.14
CA THR A 152 -4.58 9.58 -8.22
C THR A 152 -3.46 9.86 -7.22
N MET A 153 -3.08 11.13 -7.03
CA MET A 153 -2.04 11.50 -6.08
C MET A 153 -2.44 11.25 -4.63
N VAL A 154 -3.70 11.51 -4.27
CA VAL A 154 -4.23 11.16 -2.94
C VAL A 154 -4.10 9.66 -2.70
N GLU A 155 -4.49 8.83 -3.66
CA GLU A 155 -4.37 7.37 -3.56
C GLU A 155 -2.92 6.91 -3.41
N VAL A 156 -2.01 7.47 -4.22
CA VAL A 156 -0.57 7.21 -4.12
C VAL A 156 -0.05 7.49 -2.72
N LEU A 157 -0.41 8.65 -2.15
CA LEU A 157 0.03 9.09 -0.83
C LEU A 157 -0.63 8.30 0.32
N MET A 158 -1.91 7.95 0.20
CA MET A 158 -2.61 7.10 1.17
C MET A 158 -1.95 5.73 1.28
N ARG A 159 -1.56 5.13 0.14
CA ARG A 159 -0.90 3.82 0.13
C ARG A 159 0.46 3.84 0.84
N GLN A 160 1.14 4.99 0.88
CA GLN A 160 2.37 5.15 1.66
C GLN A 160 2.16 5.11 3.18
N LEU A 161 0.93 5.34 3.65
CA LEU A 161 0.56 5.38 5.06
C LEU A 161 -0.05 4.08 5.57
N GLN A 162 -0.78 3.36 4.71
CA GLN A 162 -1.40 2.07 5.03
C GLN A 162 -0.39 0.93 5.13
N ALA A 163 0.80 1.14 4.58
CA ALA A 163 1.93 0.23 4.60
C ALA A 163 2.76 0.45 5.88
N ARG A 164 2.19 0.13 7.06
CA ARG A 164 2.83 0.24 8.39
C ARG A 164 2.60 -1.01 9.23
#